data_AF-A0A251UX22-F1
#
_entry.id   AF-A0A251UX22-F1
#
_cell.length_a   1.000
_cell.length_b   1.000
_cell.length_c   1.000
_cell.angle_alpha   90.00
_cell.angle_beta   90.00
_cell.angle_gamma   90.00
#
_symmetry.space_group_name_H-M   'P 1'
#
loop_
_entity.id
_entity.type
_entity.pdbx_description
1 polymer ?
#
loop_
_entity_poly.entity_id
_entity_poly.type
_entity_poly.pdbx_seq_one_letter_code
_entity_poly.pdbx_strand_id
1 'polypeptide(L)'
;MKKLQQEVAEIAQGRSMISEEDLEKMAYLKAVLKESLRLHPSAPLLVPHKSMQDVKLMGYDIAAGTQVIINAWAIGRDPASWEEPNEFRPESLMCRCQMV
;
A
#
# COMPACT_ATOMS: atom_id res chain seq x y z
N MET A 1 6.60 15.77 6.72
CA MET A 1 5.38 16.61 6.68
C MET A 1 5.50 17.88 5.84
N LYS A 2 6.58 18.68 5.95
CA LYS A 2 6.72 19.96 5.20
C LYS A 2 6.40 19.86 3.69
N LYS A 3 6.96 18.86 3.00
CA LYS A 3 6.72 18.62 1.56
C LYS A 3 5.25 18.38 1.20
N LEU A 4 4.51 17.66 2.05
CA LEU A 4 3.08 17.42 1.85
C LEU A 4 2.25 18.68 2.04
N GLN A 5 2.54 19.43 3.10
CA GLN A 5 1.86 20.70 3.37
C GLN A 5 2.09 21.70 2.24
N GLN A 6 3.30 21.71 1.66
CA GLN A 6 3.63 22.52 0.50
C GLN A 6 2.83 22.11 -0.74
N GLU A 7 2.79 20.81 -1.09
CA GLU A 7 1.99 20.32 -2.23
C GLU A 7 0.50 20.71 -2.07
N VAL A 8 -0.04 20.53 -0.87
CA VAL A 8 -1.44 20.90 -0.57
C VAL A 8 -1.64 22.41 -0.72
N ALA A 9 -0.73 23.24 -0.20
CA ALA A 9 -0.85 24.70 -0.32
C ALA A 9 -0.78 25.18 -1.78
N GLU A 10 0.11 24.58 -2.58
CA GLU A 10 0.30 24.90 -4.01
C GLU A 10 -0.94 24.54 -4.84
N ILE A 11 -1.58 23.39 -4.56
CA ILE A 11 -2.77 22.95 -5.30
C ILE A 11 -4.03 23.67 -4.79
N ALA A 12 -4.16 23.89 -3.48
CA ALA A 12 -5.29 24.59 -2.89
C ALA A 12 -5.37 26.05 -3.38
N GLN A 13 -4.23 26.72 -3.58
CA GLN A 13 -4.16 28.13 -3.99
C GLN A 13 -5.01 29.05 -3.08
N GLY A 14 -5.01 28.77 -1.77
CA GLY A 14 -5.78 29.54 -0.78
C GLY A 14 -7.26 29.17 -0.67
N ARG A 15 -7.76 28.22 -1.46
CA ARG A 15 -9.11 27.67 -1.30
C ARG A 15 -9.20 26.88 0.01
N SER A 16 -10.33 27.00 0.70
CA SER A 16 -10.63 26.25 1.93
C SER A 16 -11.07 24.80 1.67
N MET A 17 -11.43 24.47 0.43
CA MET A 17 -11.94 23.16 0.03
C MET A 17 -11.18 22.62 -1.18
N ILE A 18 -10.83 21.34 -1.12
CA ILE A 18 -10.14 20.59 -2.18
C ILE A 18 -11.19 19.78 -2.95
N SER A 19 -11.15 19.83 -4.29
CA SER A 19 -12.02 19.00 -5.14
C SER A 19 -11.39 17.64 -5.42
N GLU A 20 -12.17 16.71 -5.97
CA GLU A 20 -11.62 15.41 -6.42
C GLU A 20 -10.56 15.57 -7.52
N GLU A 21 -10.76 16.51 -8.44
CA GLU A 21 -9.79 16.85 -9.50
C GLU A 21 -8.46 17.39 -8.94
N ASP A 22 -8.49 18.06 -7.78
CA ASP A 22 -7.29 18.50 -7.09
C ASP A 22 -6.54 17.31 -6.46
N LEU A 23 -7.27 16.35 -5.88
CA LEU A 23 -6.68 15.12 -5.32
C LEU A 23 -5.96 14.33 -6.41
N GLU A 24 -6.43 14.38 -7.66
CA GLU A 24 -5.74 13.74 -8.77
C GLU A 24 -4.32 14.27 -8.95
N LYS A 25 -4.12 15.57 -8.71
CA LYS A 25 -2.83 16.28 -8.86
C LYS A 25 -1.90 16.12 -7.65
N MET A 26 -2.42 15.67 -6.50
CA MET A 26 -1.65 15.49 -5.26
C MET A 26 -0.88 14.16 -5.24
N ALA A 27 0.18 14.07 -6.05
CA ALA A 27 0.99 12.86 -6.20
C ALA A 27 1.70 12.46 -4.90
N TYR A 28 2.21 13.43 -4.14
CA TYR A 28 2.90 13.16 -2.89
C TYR A 28 1.95 12.74 -1.77
N LEU A 29 0.75 13.33 -1.68
CA LEU A 29 -0.30 12.84 -0.78
C LEU A 29 -0.63 11.37 -1.06
N LYS A 30 -0.83 11.00 -2.32
CA LYS A 30 -1.07 9.61 -2.72
C LYS A 30 0.08 8.69 -2.30
N ALA A 31 1.32 9.13 -2.49
CA ALA A 31 2.49 8.37 -2.09
C ALA A 31 2.60 8.19 -0.57
N VAL A 32 2.34 9.26 0.20
CA VAL A 32 2.26 9.24 1.67
C VAL A 32 1.21 8.25 2.17
N LEU A 33 0.02 8.25 1.55
CA LEU A 33 -1.05 7.31 1.93
C LEU A 33 -0.66 5.86 1.64
N LYS A 34 -0.15 5.59 0.43
CA LYS A 34 0.29 4.24 0.06
C LYS A 34 1.41 3.74 0.98
N GLU A 35 2.37 4.60 1.32
CA GLU A 35 3.49 4.25 2.21
C GLU A 35 3.02 4.02 3.65
N SER A 36 2.06 4.83 4.11
CA SER A 36 1.44 4.65 5.42
C SER A 36 0.76 3.30 5.53
N LEU A 37 0.04 2.88 4.48
CA LEU A 37 -0.63 1.57 4.44
C LEU A 37 0.35 0.40 4.26
N ARG A 38 1.48 0.60 3.57
CA ARG A 38 2.55 -0.41 3.46
C ARG A 38 3.12 -0.75 4.84
N LEU A 39 3.46 0.26 5.64
CA LEU A 39 3.98 0.06 6.99
C LEU A 39 2.87 -0.29 7.99
N HIS A 40 1.71 0.35 7.91
CA HIS A 40 0.66 0.22 8.91
C HIS A 40 -0.66 -0.20 8.24
N PRO A 41 -0.72 -1.43 7.70
CA PRO A 41 -1.96 -1.93 7.10
C PRO A 41 -3.04 -2.01 8.18
N SER A 42 -4.25 -1.55 7.87
CA SER A 42 -5.39 -1.60 8.81
C SER A 42 -5.76 -3.04 9.21
N ALA A 43 -5.47 -4.01 8.34
CA ALA A 43 -5.62 -5.44 8.59
C ALA A 43 -4.30 -6.18 8.32
N PRO A 44 -3.39 -6.29 9.32
CA PRO A 44 -2.08 -6.92 9.16
C PRO A 44 -2.08 -8.36 8.61
N LEU A 45 -3.12 -9.14 8.93
CA LEU A 45 -3.30 -10.53 8.50
C LEU A 45 -4.45 -10.71 7.49
N LEU A 46 -4.99 -9.61 6.97
CA LEU A 46 -6.18 -9.56 6.11
C LEU A 46 -7.37 -10.38 6.68
N VAL A 47 -8.37 -10.65 5.83
CA VAL A 47 -9.47 -11.53 6.16
C VAL A 47 -9.03 -12.97 5.89
N PRO A 48 -9.28 -13.94 6.80
CA PRO A 48 -8.98 -15.34 6.53
C PRO A 48 -9.71 -15.85 5.29
N HIS A 49 -8.95 -16.48 4.39
CA HIS A 49 -9.48 -17.15 3.22
C HIS A 49 -9.58 -18.66 3.47
N LYS A 50 -10.30 -19.37 2.60
CA LYS A 50 -10.44 -20.83 2.65
C LYS A 50 -10.23 -21.41 1.26
N SER A 51 -9.42 -22.46 1.15
CA SER A 51 -9.24 -23.16 -0.12
C SER A 51 -10.55 -23.81 -0.54
N MET A 52 -11.00 -23.57 -1.77
CA MET A 52 -12.25 -24.15 -2.28
C MET A 52 -12.08 -25.59 -2.78
N GLN A 53 -10.86 -25.97 -3.13
CA GLN A 53 -10.51 -27.28 -3.69
C GLN A 53 -9.09 -27.68 -3.29
N ASP A 54 -8.74 -28.94 -3.53
CA ASP A 54 -7.35 -29.39 -3.40
C ASP A 54 -6.49 -28.68 -4.45
N VAL A 55 -5.36 -28.12 -4.03
CA VAL A 55 -4.43 -27.38 -4.90
C VAL A 55 -2.99 -27.65 -4.53
N LYS A 56 -2.12 -27.76 -5.55
CA LYS A 56 -0.67 -27.80 -5.36
C LYS A 56 -0.09 -26.40 -5.55
N LEU A 57 0.50 -25.82 -4.52
CA LEU A 57 1.09 -24.48 -4.53
C LEU A 57 2.57 -24.55 -4.13
N MET A 58 3.48 -24.11 -5.02
CA MET A 58 4.93 -24.13 -4.77
C MET A 58 5.47 -25.49 -4.29
N GLY A 59 4.88 -26.58 -4.78
CA GLY A 59 5.23 -27.96 -4.40
C GLY A 59 4.44 -28.53 -3.22
N TYR A 60 3.72 -27.70 -2.46
CA TYR A 60 2.89 -28.13 -1.31
C TYR A 60 1.48 -28.51 -1.73
N ASP A 61 0.96 -29.61 -1.19
CA ASP A 61 -0.44 -30.02 -1.35
C ASP A 61 -1.31 -29.35 -0.27
N ILE A 62 -2.23 -28.50 -0.70
CA ILE A 62 -3.17 -27.76 0.15
C ILE A 62 -4.56 -28.36 -0.07
N ALA A 63 -5.08 -29.04 0.95
CA ALA A 63 -6.41 -29.63 0.90
C ALA A 63 -7.52 -28.56 0.82
N ALA A 64 -8.63 -28.92 0.19
CA ALA A 64 -9.88 -28.17 0.24
C ALA A 64 -10.27 -27.91 1.70
N GLY A 65 -10.70 -26.69 1.95
CA GLY A 65 -11.11 -26.24 3.27
C GLY A 65 -9.99 -25.77 4.20
N THR A 66 -8.73 -25.88 3.79
CA THR A 66 -7.60 -25.26 4.50
C THR A 66 -7.80 -23.74 4.63
N GLN A 67 -7.64 -23.21 5.85
CA GLN A 67 -7.65 -21.76 6.06
C GLN A 67 -6.32 -21.15 5.61
N VAL A 68 -6.40 -20.05 4.86
CA VAL A 68 -5.25 -19.31 4.33
C VAL A 68 -5.26 -17.92 4.93
N ILE A 69 -4.14 -17.53 5.55
CA ILE A 69 -3.94 -16.19 6.12
C ILE A 69 -2.83 -15.50 5.33
N ILE A 70 -3.08 -14.27 4.91
CA ILE A 70 -2.10 -13.47 4.17
C ILE A 70 -1.48 -12.46 5.13
N ASN A 71 -0.19 -12.63 5.41
CA ASN A 71 0.54 -11.72 6.29
C ASN A 71 1.00 -10.46 5.54
N ALA A 72 0.05 -9.55 5.29
CA ALA A 72 0.31 -8.28 4.62
C ALA A 72 1.36 -7.42 5.37
N TRP A 73 1.41 -7.51 6.70
CA TRP A 73 2.42 -6.81 7.51
C TRP A 73 3.85 -7.26 7.20
N ALA A 74 4.06 -8.57 7.05
CA ALA A 74 5.35 -9.14 6.68
C ALA A 74 5.71 -8.79 5.23
N ILE A 75 4.75 -8.91 4.29
CA ILE A 75 4.97 -8.56 2.88
C ILE A 75 5.37 -7.08 2.73
N GLY A 76 4.70 -6.18 3.47
CA GLY A 76 5.01 -4.76 3.46
C GLY A 76 6.40 -4.41 3.99
N ARG A 77 7.05 -5.33 4.73
CA ARG A 77 8.38 -5.15 5.34
C ARG A 77 9.44 -6.10 4.82
N ASP A 78 9.14 -6.83 3.76
CA ASP A 78 10.07 -7.80 3.20
C ASP A 78 11.25 -7.08 2.51
N PRO A 79 12.50 -7.25 2.98
CA PRO A 79 13.68 -6.63 2.38
C PRO A 79 13.98 -7.14 0.96
N ALA A 80 13.43 -8.30 0.56
CA ALA A 80 13.53 -8.76 -0.83
C ALA A 80 12.62 -7.96 -1.78
N SER A 81 11.57 -7.34 -1.24
CA SER A 81 10.56 -6.60 -2.00
C SER A 81 10.71 -5.08 -1.90
N TRP A 82 11.31 -4.58 -0.81
CA TRP A 82 11.43 -3.16 -0.50
C TRP A 82 12.84 -2.78 -0.04
N GLU A 83 13.39 -1.70 -0.60
CA GLU A 83 14.59 -1.05 -0.07
C GLU A 83 14.24 -0.33 1.24
N GLU A 84 15.06 -0.51 2.28
CA GLU A 84 14.84 0.06 3.62
C GLU A 84 13.40 -0.18 4.16
N PRO A 85 12.96 -1.44 4.27
CA PRO A 85 11.55 -1.80 4.45
C PRO A 85 10.89 -1.25 5.71
N ASN A 86 11.67 -0.86 6.71
CA ASN A 86 11.17 -0.32 7.98
C ASN A 86 11.14 1.21 8.01
N GLU A 87 11.72 1.87 7.01
CA GLU A 87 11.71 3.33 6.93
C GLU A 87 10.45 3.83 6.23
N PHE A 88 9.98 5.00 6.63
CA PHE A 88 8.86 5.69 6.00
C PHE A 88 9.40 6.60 4.89
N ARG A 89 9.36 6.12 3.64
CA ARG A 89 9.91 6.81 2.47
C ARG A 89 8.85 6.92 1.36
N PRO A 90 7.92 7.89 1.45
CA PRO A 90 6.88 8.10 0.44
C PRO A 90 7.39 8.20 -0.99
N GLU A 91 8.61 8.72 -1.18
CA GLU A 91 9.29 8.85 -2.47
C GLU A 91 9.37 7.52 -3.24
N SER A 92 9.49 6.39 -2.53
CA SER A 92 9.58 5.05 -3.13
C SER A 92 8.32 4.63 -3.92
N LEU A 93 7.20 5.31 -3.67
CA LEU A 93 5.89 5.06 -4.29
C LEU A 93 5.45 6.17 -5.25
N MET A 94 6.29 7.19 -5.48
CA MET A 94 6.02 8.29 -6.43
C MET A 94 6.30 7.90 -7.89
N CYS A 95 7.24 6.99 -8.15
CA CYS A 95 7.70 6.62 -9.50
C CYS A 95 7.36 5.17 -9.91
N ARG A 96 6.26 4.60 -9.40
CA ARG A 96 5.70 3.39 -10.02
C ARG A 96 4.59 3.84 -10.97
N CYS A 97 4.93 3.97 -12.25
CA CYS A 97 3.93 3.91 -13.32
C CYS A 97 3.04 2.70 -13.04
N GLN A 98 1.78 2.93 -12.65
CA GLN A 98 0.78 1.87 -12.66
C GLN A 98 0.50 1.57 -14.14
N MET A 99 1.27 0.66 -14.74
CA MET A 99 0.75 -0.16 -15.82
C MET A 99 -0.23 -1.13 -15.15
N VAL A 100 -1.51 -0.76 -15.22
CA VAL A 100 -2.61 -1.72 -15.25
C VAL A 100 -2.55 -2.42 -16.60
#